data_AF-A0A7D9HYR4-F1
#
_entry.id   AF-A0A7D9HYR4-F1
#
_cell.length_a   1.000
_cell.length_b   1.000
_cell.length_c   1.000
_cell.angle_alpha   90.00
_cell.angle_beta   90.00
_cell.angle_gamma   90.00
#
_symmetry.space_group_name_H-M   'P 1'
#
loop_
_entity.id
_entity.type
_entity.pdbx_description
1 polymer ?
#
loop_
_entity_poly.entity_id
_entity_poly.type
_entity_poly.pdbx_seq_one_letter_code
_entity_poly.pdbx_strand_id
1 'polypeptide(L)'
;MEINWIVGEANVGVERICPGIHITQSQWQAEWNEPFQPEQNDDLSDPVCSIPQFIWSFASVIIVNPAGATRTSIPIVDLVHATNRQSAVEIIMCDGFTGQLKKINEDVMARFSWWSPKFNDGTVESVRDRLIEDIMGLFGGDGNQLDQHHLEALRNQFPISNAFKIQEQYGDNSFTYTIEELCEFYARVMRLEVEQLRFKVLGTYLYKQEIMHAVCVCGGEDAEEMFNIYPDVSTPEDGDGAVVTRNADGNWEWKAQATATEMLQFNGVNVLKYRRWEHVAFAFYLPPEHHLLHVDDIERH
;
A
#
# COMPACT_ATOMS: atom_id res chain seq x y z
N MET A 1 -0.22 -22.89 -3.64
CA MET A 1 -1.55 -22.30 -3.73
C MET A 1 -1.57 -21.53 -5.04
N GLU A 2 -2.50 -21.83 -5.94
CA GLU A 2 -2.62 -21.12 -7.21
C GLU A 2 -3.33 -19.79 -6.93
N ILE A 3 -2.65 -18.66 -7.21
CA ILE A 3 -3.20 -17.32 -6.97
C ILE A 3 -4.12 -16.97 -8.14
N ASN A 4 -5.40 -16.73 -7.83
CA ASN A 4 -6.38 -16.36 -8.85
C ASN A 4 -6.33 -14.86 -9.12
N TRP A 5 -5.75 -14.48 -10.26
CA TRP A 5 -5.70 -13.10 -10.74
C TRP A 5 -6.80 -12.85 -11.77
N ILE A 6 -7.58 -11.80 -11.56
CA ILE A 6 -8.57 -11.33 -12.52
C ILE A 6 -8.12 -10.03 -13.17
N VAL A 7 -8.67 -9.73 -14.35
CA VAL A 7 -8.43 -8.46 -15.04
C VAL A 7 -9.13 -7.34 -14.29
N GLY A 8 -8.37 -6.28 -13.97
CA GLY A 8 -8.92 -5.08 -13.34
C GLY A 8 -9.65 -4.18 -14.32
N GLU A 9 -10.55 -3.35 -13.79
CA GLU A 9 -11.22 -2.29 -14.54
C GLU A 9 -10.93 -0.96 -13.84
N ALA A 10 -10.01 -0.19 -14.41
CA ALA A 10 -9.79 1.19 -14.01
C ALA A 10 -9.57 2.03 -15.26
N ASN A 11 -10.12 3.25 -15.27
CA ASN A 11 -9.86 4.24 -16.32
C ASN A 11 -8.36 4.57 -16.43
N VAL A 12 -7.61 4.33 -15.35
CA VAL A 12 -6.14 4.43 -15.30
C VAL A 12 -5.61 3.29 -14.41
N GLY A 13 -5.04 2.25 -15.02
CA GLY A 13 -3.88 1.59 -14.44
C GLY A 13 -4.01 0.32 -13.58
N VAL A 14 -5.16 -0.33 -13.37
CA VAL A 14 -5.16 -1.67 -12.75
C VAL A 14 -4.87 -2.73 -13.80
N GLU A 15 -3.76 -3.42 -13.67
CA GLU A 15 -3.40 -4.53 -14.54
C GLU A 15 -4.09 -5.82 -14.09
N ARG A 16 -4.12 -6.08 -12.77
CA ARG A 16 -4.70 -7.30 -12.17
C ARG A 16 -5.24 -7.06 -10.76
N ILE A 17 -6.19 -7.89 -10.36
CA ILE A 17 -6.75 -7.93 -9.00
C ILE A 17 -6.64 -9.36 -8.49
N CYS A 18 -6.22 -9.53 -7.24
CA CYS A 18 -6.33 -10.77 -6.49
C CYS A 18 -7.34 -10.56 -5.34
N PRO A 19 -8.61 -10.94 -5.51
CA PRO A 19 -9.66 -10.72 -4.51
C PRO A 19 -9.40 -11.52 -3.23
N GLY A 20 -9.70 -10.93 -2.07
CA GLY A 20 -9.73 -11.66 -0.79
C GLY A 20 -8.36 -12.04 -0.22
N ILE A 21 -7.27 -11.66 -0.87
CA ILE A 21 -5.91 -12.07 -0.46
C ILE A 21 -4.96 -10.87 -0.54
N HIS A 22 -4.17 -10.68 0.53
CA HIS A 22 -2.96 -9.85 0.47
C HIS A 22 -1.79 -10.70 -0.03
N ILE A 23 -1.39 -10.46 -1.28
CA ILE A 23 -0.29 -11.16 -1.93
C ILE A 23 1.02 -10.53 -1.50
N THR A 24 1.84 -11.28 -0.78
CA THR A 24 3.17 -10.82 -0.35
C THR A 24 4.07 -10.52 -1.55
N GLN A 25 5.10 -9.71 -1.33
CA GLN A 25 6.06 -9.35 -2.36
C GLN A 25 6.68 -10.60 -3.02
N SER A 26 7.11 -11.55 -2.20
CA SER A 26 7.74 -12.79 -2.68
C SER A 26 6.79 -13.63 -3.53
N GLN A 27 5.48 -13.62 -3.22
CA GLN A 27 4.47 -14.36 -3.97
C GLN A 27 4.24 -13.78 -5.37
N TRP A 28 4.02 -12.46 -5.49
CA TRP A 28 3.83 -11.88 -6.83
C TRP A 28 5.12 -11.92 -7.65
N GLN A 29 6.29 -11.75 -7.02
CA GLN A 29 7.58 -11.90 -7.69
C GLN A 29 7.79 -13.33 -8.22
N ALA A 30 7.29 -14.36 -7.54
CA ALA A 30 7.40 -15.72 -8.03
C ALA A 30 6.52 -15.99 -9.27
N GLU A 31 5.37 -15.31 -9.37
CA GLU A 31 4.39 -15.54 -10.45
C GLU A 31 4.56 -14.62 -11.66
N TRP A 32 4.99 -13.37 -11.44
CA TRP A 32 5.00 -12.31 -12.45
C TRP A 32 6.41 -11.83 -12.82
N ASN A 33 7.46 -12.46 -12.29
CA ASN A 33 8.81 -12.25 -12.82
C ASN A 33 8.98 -12.95 -14.15
N GLU A 34 8.98 -12.17 -15.22
CA GLU A 34 9.83 -12.51 -16.35
C GLU A 34 11.25 -11.97 -16.06
N PRO A 35 12.30 -12.79 -16.17
CA PRO A 35 13.65 -12.27 -16.16
C PRO A 35 13.79 -11.26 -17.30
N PHE A 36 14.25 -10.06 -17.00
CA PHE A 36 14.51 -9.04 -18.00
C PHE A 36 15.59 -9.57 -18.95
N GLN A 37 15.21 -9.82 -20.20
CA GLN A 37 16.14 -10.09 -21.28
C GLN A 37 16.39 -8.76 -21.99
N PRO A 38 17.61 -8.19 -21.91
CA PRO A 38 17.91 -6.98 -22.68
C PRO A 38 17.91 -7.34 -24.16
N GLU A 39 16.81 -7.09 -24.86
CA GLU A 39 16.80 -7.11 -26.32
C GLU A 39 17.60 -5.91 -26.82
N GLN A 40 18.49 -6.14 -27.80
CA GLN A 40 19.54 -5.20 -28.23
C GLN A 40 19.06 -3.86 -28.82
N ASN A 41 17.75 -3.56 -28.85
CA ASN A 41 17.21 -2.38 -29.50
C ASN A 41 16.01 -1.74 -28.77
N ASP A 42 15.74 -2.07 -27.51
CA ASP A 42 14.77 -1.28 -26.76
C ASP A 42 15.42 0.06 -26.37
N ASP A 43 15.02 1.08 -27.11
CA ASP A 43 15.24 2.48 -26.80
C ASP A 43 14.77 2.70 -25.35
N LEU A 44 15.71 3.04 -24.46
CA LEU A 44 15.52 3.28 -23.03
C LEU A 44 14.70 4.57 -22.78
N SER A 45 13.54 4.70 -23.43
CA SER A 45 12.65 5.86 -23.35
C SER A 45 11.52 5.68 -22.35
N ASP A 46 11.39 4.52 -21.68
CA ASP A 46 10.60 4.44 -20.44
C ASP A 46 11.51 4.89 -19.29
N PRO A 47 11.33 6.10 -18.73
CA PRO A 47 12.26 6.71 -17.76
C PRO A 47 12.36 5.92 -16.43
N VAL A 48 11.62 4.83 -16.30
CA VAL A 48 11.53 3.96 -15.11
C VAL A 48 12.65 2.91 -15.08
N CYS A 49 13.33 2.65 -16.21
CA CYS A 49 14.47 1.72 -16.30
C CYS A 49 15.75 2.36 -16.85
N SER A 50 15.82 3.69 -16.96
CA SER A 50 17.07 4.39 -17.25
C SER A 50 17.98 4.37 -16.03
N ILE A 51 18.69 3.26 -15.83
CA ILE A 51 19.90 3.23 -15.00
C ILE A 51 20.92 4.09 -15.76
N PRO A 52 21.45 5.18 -15.18
CA PRO A 52 22.54 5.91 -15.82
C PRO A 52 23.67 4.93 -16.14
N GLN A 53 24.15 4.90 -17.38
CA GLN A 53 25.25 4.05 -17.87
C GLN A 53 26.57 4.17 -17.07
N PHE A 54 26.62 5.02 -16.05
CA PHE A 54 27.83 5.35 -15.29
C PHE A 54 28.04 4.53 -14.01
N ILE A 55 27.12 3.63 -13.62
CA ILE A 55 27.27 2.80 -12.41
C ILE A 55 27.64 1.35 -12.79
N TRP A 56 28.68 1.19 -13.61
CA TRP A 56 29.26 -0.14 -13.89
C TRP A 56 30.42 -0.51 -12.96
N SER A 57 30.80 0.41 -12.06
CA SER A 57 31.81 0.16 -11.05
C SER A 57 31.31 0.63 -9.70
N PHE A 58 31.13 -0.33 -8.79
CA PHE A 58 30.86 -0.16 -7.37
C PHE A 58 29.44 0.28 -7.00
N ALA A 59 28.60 -0.69 -6.65
CA ALA A 59 27.54 -0.49 -5.65
C ALA A 59 27.06 -1.86 -5.15
N SER A 60 27.07 -2.03 -3.82
CA SER A 60 26.42 -3.14 -3.14
C SER A 60 25.31 -2.53 -2.30
N VAL A 61 24.03 -2.77 -2.61
CA VAL A 61 22.92 -2.75 -1.62
C VAL A 61 21.68 -3.41 -2.24
N ILE A 62 21.11 -4.40 -1.56
CA ILE A 62 19.76 -4.93 -1.76
C ILE A 62 18.98 -4.75 -0.45
N ILE A 63 17.66 -4.58 -0.52
CA ILE A 63 16.77 -5.15 0.49
C ILE A 63 15.60 -5.85 -0.20
N VAL A 64 15.79 -7.14 -0.41
CA VAL A 64 14.75 -8.14 -0.37
C VAL A 64 14.68 -8.49 1.09
N ASN A 65 13.51 -8.44 1.73
CA ASN A 65 13.33 -9.07 3.04
C ASN A 65 13.77 -10.54 2.85
N PRO A 66 14.97 -10.97 3.31
CA PRO A 66 15.37 -12.36 3.12
C PRO A 66 14.35 -13.19 3.89
N ALA A 67 13.99 -14.36 3.34
CA ALA A 67 13.08 -15.27 4.02
C ALA A 67 13.55 -15.48 5.47
N GLY A 68 12.81 -14.93 6.44
CA GLY A 68 13.14 -14.99 7.87
C GLY A 68 13.54 -13.67 8.56
N ALA A 69 13.69 -12.55 7.86
CA ALA A 69 13.78 -11.23 8.51
C ALA A 69 12.40 -10.79 9.03
N THR A 70 12.35 -10.27 10.26
CA THR A 70 11.16 -9.67 10.85
C THR A 70 10.66 -8.54 9.95
N ARG A 71 9.43 -8.65 9.43
CA ARG A 71 8.86 -7.62 8.56
C ARG A 71 8.84 -6.29 9.30
N THR A 72 9.20 -5.20 8.63
CA THR A 72 9.13 -3.87 9.22
C THR A 72 7.65 -3.55 9.48
N SER A 73 7.23 -3.66 10.74
CA SER A 73 5.88 -3.29 11.15
C SER A 73 5.78 -1.77 11.33
N ILE A 74 4.87 -1.16 10.58
CA ILE A 74 4.64 0.28 10.53
C ILE A 74 3.25 0.55 11.13
N PRO A 75 3.15 1.32 12.22
CA PRO A 75 1.85 1.66 12.80
C PRO A 75 1.06 2.56 11.83
N ILE A 76 -0.22 2.27 11.69
CA ILE A 76 -1.17 3.10 10.94
C ILE A 76 -2.10 3.75 11.96
N VAL A 77 -2.14 5.07 11.96
CA VAL A 77 -2.97 5.86 12.90
C VAL A 77 -3.88 6.78 12.11
N ASP A 78 -3.26 7.61 11.27
CA ASP A 78 -3.97 8.56 10.43
C ASP A 78 -4.17 8.00 9.02
N LEU A 79 -5.30 8.34 8.43
CA LEU A 79 -5.62 8.12 7.04
C LEU A 79 -5.74 9.46 6.31
N VAL A 80 -5.38 9.45 5.04
CA VAL A 80 -5.41 10.60 4.14
C VAL A 80 -6.15 10.26 2.85
N HIS A 81 -7.03 11.18 2.44
CA HIS A 81 -7.61 11.23 1.11
C HIS A 81 -6.97 12.39 0.34
N ALA A 82 -6.01 12.09 -0.53
CA ALA A 82 -5.36 13.06 -1.38
C ALA A 82 -6.13 13.25 -2.68
N THR A 83 -6.25 14.50 -3.12
CA THR A 83 -7.13 14.86 -4.25
C THR A 83 -6.69 16.17 -4.91
N ASN A 84 -7.22 16.43 -6.10
CA ASN A 84 -6.98 17.67 -6.81
C ASN A 84 -7.90 18.79 -6.28
N ARG A 85 -7.56 20.04 -6.62
CA ARG A 85 -8.31 21.22 -6.15
C ARG A 85 -9.81 21.20 -6.50
N GLN A 86 -10.16 20.76 -7.71
CA GLN A 86 -11.55 20.73 -8.14
C GLN A 86 -12.36 19.73 -7.31
N SER A 87 -11.83 18.53 -7.14
CA SER A 87 -12.43 17.49 -6.32
C SER A 87 -12.50 17.88 -4.84
N ALA A 88 -11.49 18.59 -4.29
CA ALA A 88 -11.54 19.12 -2.94
C ALA A 88 -12.72 20.09 -2.73
N VAL A 89 -12.95 21.00 -3.69
CA VAL A 89 -14.09 21.92 -3.64
C VAL A 89 -15.42 21.17 -3.67
N GLU A 90 -15.53 20.14 -4.51
CA GLU A 90 -16.73 19.29 -4.59
C GLU A 90 -16.99 18.53 -3.28
N ILE A 91 -15.94 17.96 -2.68
CA ILE A 91 -16.00 17.27 -1.39
C ILE A 91 -16.54 18.21 -0.29
N ILE A 92 -16.01 19.42 -0.21
CA ILE A 92 -16.45 20.44 0.77
C ILE A 92 -17.90 20.84 0.50
N MET A 93 -18.27 21.10 -0.76
CA MET A 93 -19.64 21.49 -1.13
C MET A 93 -20.66 20.38 -0.87
N CYS A 94 -20.26 19.12 -1.00
CA CYS A 94 -21.10 17.96 -0.73
C CYS A 94 -21.07 17.53 0.74
N ASP A 95 -20.23 18.15 1.58
CA ASP A 95 -20.03 17.78 2.98
C ASP A 95 -19.64 16.30 3.15
N GLY A 96 -18.82 15.78 2.22
CA GLY A 96 -18.41 14.38 2.26
C GLY A 96 -17.76 13.83 0.99
N PHE A 97 -17.39 12.55 1.05
CA PHE A 97 -16.67 11.82 0.01
C PHE A 97 -17.59 10.89 -0.78
N THR A 98 -17.76 11.17 -2.07
CA THR A 98 -18.59 10.32 -2.93
C THR A 98 -17.87 9.02 -3.24
N GLY A 99 -18.58 7.90 -3.07
CA GLY A 99 -18.05 6.58 -3.36
C GLY A 99 -17.77 6.36 -4.84
N GLN A 100 -16.55 5.95 -5.17
CA GLN A 100 -16.16 5.59 -6.52
C GLN A 100 -16.40 4.11 -6.78
N LEU A 101 -17.07 3.80 -7.90
CA LEU A 101 -17.31 2.42 -8.31
C LEU A 101 -15.98 1.75 -8.68
N LYS A 102 -15.69 0.61 -8.07
CA LYS A 102 -14.48 -0.17 -8.30
C LYS A 102 -14.84 -1.65 -8.46
N LYS A 103 -14.15 -2.30 -9.40
CA LYS A 103 -14.17 -3.77 -9.53
C LYS A 103 -13.41 -4.42 -8.39
N ILE A 104 -14.03 -5.39 -7.75
CA ILE A 104 -13.43 -6.14 -6.64
C ILE A 104 -13.36 -7.65 -6.91
N ASN A 105 -14.21 -8.16 -7.80
CA ASN A 105 -14.18 -9.53 -8.31
C ASN A 105 -14.72 -9.58 -9.76
N GLU A 106 -14.75 -10.74 -10.41
CA GLU A 106 -15.26 -10.91 -11.79
C GLU A 106 -16.67 -10.32 -11.95
N ASP A 107 -17.55 -10.63 -11.01
CA ASP A 107 -18.97 -10.26 -11.05
C ASP A 107 -19.36 -9.19 -10.01
N VAL A 108 -18.39 -8.63 -9.28
CA VAL A 108 -18.67 -7.72 -8.16
C VAL A 108 -18.04 -6.36 -8.36
N MET A 109 -18.92 -5.34 -8.35
CA MET A 109 -18.60 -3.92 -8.41
C MET A 109 -19.22 -3.24 -7.20
N ALA A 110 -18.45 -2.43 -6.49
CA ALA A 110 -18.91 -1.73 -5.31
C ALA A 110 -18.35 -0.31 -5.26
N ARG A 111 -19.07 0.60 -4.60
CA ARG A 111 -18.60 1.97 -4.40
C ARG A 111 -17.81 2.05 -3.11
N PHE A 112 -16.68 2.74 -3.15
CA PHE A 112 -15.86 2.95 -1.96
C PHE A 112 -15.36 4.38 -1.88
N SER A 113 -15.22 4.87 -0.65
CA SER A 113 -14.35 5.99 -0.33
C SER A 113 -12.97 5.44 0.04
N TRP A 114 -11.94 5.82 -0.72
CA TRP A 114 -10.58 5.28 -0.61
C TRP A 114 -9.68 6.20 0.18
N TRP A 115 -8.93 5.62 1.12
CA TRP A 115 -8.05 6.33 2.04
C TRP A 115 -6.72 5.60 2.17
N SER A 116 -5.61 6.33 2.15
CA SER A 116 -4.27 5.76 2.35
C SER A 116 -3.75 6.11 3.74
N PRO A 117 -2.88 5.29 4.35
CA PRO A 117 -2.13 5.69 5.53
C PRO A 117 -1.41 7.02 5.34
N LYS A 118 -1.45 7.86 6.37
CA LYS A 118 -0.59 9.03 6.50
C LYS A 118 0.48 8.74 7.53
N PHE A 119 1.73 8.94 7.15
CA PHE A 119 2.87 8.76 8.02
C PHE A 119 3.49 10.12 8.32
N ASN A 120 3.73 10.40 9.60
CA ASN A 120 4.48 11.58 10.00
C ASN A 120 5.99 11.34 9.86
N ASP A 121 6.78 12.42 9.89
CA ASP A 121 8.22 12.36 9.74
C ASP A 121 8.89 11.42 10.74
N GLY A 122 8.40 11.38 11.99
CA GLY A 122 8.92 10.47 13.03
C GLY A 122 8.67 8.99 12.72
N THR A 123 7.51 8.65 12.16
CA THR A 123 7.23 7.28 11.68
C THR A 123 8.14 6.93 10.51
N VAL A 124 8.31 7.84 9.54
CA VAL A 124 9.20 7.63 8.40
C VAL A 124 10.66 7.43 8.84
N GLU A 125 11.12 8.22 9.80
CA GLU A 125 12.46 8.09 10.40
C GLU A 125 12.61 6.76 11.15
N SER A 126 11.63 6.37 11.97
CA SER A 126 11.68 5.10 12.71
C SER A 126 11.72 3.88 11.78
N VAL A 127 10.94 3.90 10.70
CA VAL A 127 10.95 2.84 9.67
C VAL A 127 12.31 2.77 8.99
N ARG A 128 12.90 3.93 8.66
CA ARG A 128 14.23 4.03 8.06
C ARG A 128 15.30 3.43 8.98
N ASP A 129 15.30 3.81 10.26
CA ASP A 129 16.31 3.35 11.21
C ASP A 129 16.21 1.85 11.47
N ARG A 130 15.00 1.32 11.69
CA ARG A 130 14.79 -0.11 11.91
C ARG A 130 15.27 -0.95 10.73
N LEU A 131 14.96 -0.51 9.52
CA LEU A 131 15.40 -1.20 8.33
C LEU A 131 16.92 -1.18 8.19
N ILE A 132 17.58 -0.06 8.50
CA ILE A 132 19.05 0.01 8.51
C ILE A 132 19.62 -0.99 9.52
N GLU A 133 19.03 -1.07 10.72
CA GLU A 133 19.41 -2.06 11.73
C GLU A 133 19.23 -3.49 11.21
N ASP A 134 18.10 -3.80 10.58
CA ASP A 134 17.82 -5.12 9.99
C ASP A 134 18.88 -5.49 8.94
N ILE A 135 19.21 -4.57 8.03
CA ILE A 135 20.25 -4.76 7.01
C ILE A 135 21.62 -4.96 7.66
N MET A 136 21.99 -4.10 8.62
CA MET A 136 23.27 -4.21 9.33
C MET A 136 23.39 -5.54 10.06
N GLY A 137 22.28 -6.05 10.61
CA GLY A 137 22.19 -7.38 11.21
C GLY A 137 22.47 -8.51 10.21
N LEU A 138 21.98 -8.40 8.97
CA LEU A 138 22.23 -9.39 7.92
C LEU A 138 23.71 -9.48 7.50
N PHE A 139 24.45 -8.37 7.60
CA PHE A 139 25.89 -8.33 7.26
C PHE A 139 26.81 -8.64 8.44
N GLY A 140 26.27 -9.12 9.58
CA GLY A 140 27.05 -9.82 10.61
C GLY A 140 27.76 -8.96 11.64
N GLY A 141 27.25 -7.76 11.98
CA GLY A 141 27.70 -6.96 13.14
C GLY A 141 29.10 -6.34 13.05
N ASP A 142 30.00 -6.90 12.24
CA ASP A 142 31.24 -6.25 11.81
C ASP A 142 30.88 -5.30 10.66
N GLY A 143 30.46 -4.08 11.02
CA GLY A 143 30.11 -2.96 10.14
C GLY A 143 31.22 -2.44 9.23
N ASN A 144 32.10 -3.31 8.74
CA ASN A 144 33.25 -3.02 7.90
C ASN A 144 32.99 -3.24 6.39
N GLN A 145 31.77 -3.60 5.98
CA GLN A 145 31.47 -3.86 4.55
C GLN A 145 30.53 -2.85 3.86
N LEU A 146 29.68 -2.14 4.60
CA LEU A 146 28.96 -0.99 4.05
C LEU A 146 29.68 0.28 4.49
N ASP A 147 30.29 0.98 3.53
CA ASP A 147 30.78 2.33 3.79
C ASP A 147 29.61 3.31 4.04
N GLN A 148 29.96 4.50 4.54
CA GLN A 148 29.01 5.58 4.83
C GLN A 148 28.13 5.95 3.63
N HIS A 149 28.67 5.85 2.42
CA HIS A 149 27.95 6.17 1.19
C HIS A 149 26.84 5.15 0.91
N HIS A 150 27.06 3.85 1.14
CA HIS A 150 26.02 2.83 0.99
C HIS A 150 24.92 2.98 2.05
N LEU A 151 25.27 3.34 3.28
CA LEU A 151 24.30 3.64 4.34
C LEU A 151 23.46 4.87 4.02
N GLU A 152 24.06 5.92 3.46
CA GLU A 152 23.34 7.11 3.00
C GLU A 152 22.43 6.81 1.82
N ALA A 153 22.88 6.00 0.86
CA ALA A 153 22.07 5.61 -0.28
C ALA A 153 20.86 4.75 0.16
N LEU A 154 21.02 3.89 1.17
CA LEU A 154 19.92 3.17 1.83
C LEU A 154 18.95 4.10 2.54
N ARG A 155 19.48 5.04 3.33
CA ARG A 155 18.70 6.06 4.04
C ARG A 155 17.83 6.87 3.09
N ASN A 156 18.33 7.14 1.88
CA ASN A 156 17.64 7.93 0.89
C ASN A 156 16.53 7.15 0.16
N GLN A 157 16.50 5.81 0.15
CA GLN A 157 15.46 5.05 -0.57
C GLN A 157 14.05 5.17 0.06
N PHE A 158 13.96 5.41 1.37
CA PHE A 158 12.71 5.37 2.14
C PHE A 158 11.96 6.71 2.20
N PRO A 159 12.58 7.86 2.55
CA PRO A 159 11.90 9.15 2.52
C PRO A 159 11.47 9.58 1.12
N ILE A 160 12.06 9.02 0.06
CA ILE A 160 11.71 9.29 -1.34
C ILE A 160 10.68 8.27 -1.86
N SER A 161 10.29 7.29 -1.04
CA SER A 161 9.32 6.29 -1.47
C SER A 161 7.93 6.89 -1.67
N ASN A 162 7.28 6.48 -2.76
CA ASN A 162 5.92 6.88 -3.10
C ASN A 162 4.91 6.37 -2.05
N ALA A 163 5.22 5.30 -1.34
CA ALA A 163 4.38 4.76 -0.27
C ALA A 163 4.21 5.72 0.91
N PHE A 164 5.16 6.64 1.12
CA PHE A 164 5.11 7.66 2.18
C PHE A 164 4.75 9.06 1.64
N LYS A 165 4.55 9.19 0.32
CA LYS A 165 4.35 10.47 -0.38
C LYS A 165 3.00 10.53 -1.11
N ILE A 166 1.96 9.94 -0.52
CA ILE A 166 0.61 9.82 -1.11
C ILE A 166 0.08 11.17 -1.62
N GLN A 167 0.27 12.26 -0.87
CA GLN A 167 -0.18 13.59 -1.31
C GLN A 167 0.52 14.05 -2.61
N GLU A 168 1.82 13.84 -2.73
CA GLU A 168 2.57 14.16 -3.96
C GLU A 168 2.11 13.30 -5.15
N GLN A 169 1.56 12.10 -4.91
CA GLN A 169 1.12 11.17 -5.96
C GLN A 169 -0.32 11.44 -6.43
N TYR A 170 -1.23 11.72 -5.50
CA TYR A 170 -2.67 11.71 -5.75
C TYR A 170 -3.32 13.10 -5.75
N GLY A 171 -2.60 14.13 -5.29
CA GLY A 171 -2.98 15.52 -5.46
C GLY A 171 -2.59 16.42 -4.30
N ASP A 172 -2.38 17.70 -4.63
CA ASP A 172 -1.82 18.69 -3.70
C ASP A 172 -2.74 19.01 -2.51
N ASN A 173 -4.02 18.65 -2.55
CA ASN A 173 -4.97 18.86 -1.46
C ASN A 173 -5.25 17.53 -0.76
N SER A 174 -5.51 17.58 0.54
CA SER A 174 -5.74 16.34 1.29
C SER A 174 -6.61 16.55 2.52
N PHE A 175 -7.43 15.56 2.81
CA PHE A 175 -8.20 15.47 4.06
C PHE A 175 -7.56 14.39 4.92
N THR A 176 -7.39 14.63 6.22
CA THR A 176 -6.73 13.70 7.14
C THR A 176 -7.58 13.49 8.36
N TYR A 177 -7.81 12.24 8.73
CA TYR A 177 -8.54 11.83 9.91
C TYR A 177 -7.88 10.59 10.50
N THR A 178 -8.07 10.35 11.79
CA THR A 178 -7.72 9.06 12.40
C THR A 178 -8.61 7.95 11.85
N ILE A 179 -8.14 6.69 11.91
CA ILE A 179 -8.98 5.54 11.52
C ILE A 179 -10.25 5.51 12.38
N GLU A 180 -10.15 5.83 13.67
CA GLU A 180 -11.25 5.86 14.62
C GLU A 180 -12.32 6.89 14.23
N GLU A 181 -11.92 8.14 13.95
CA GLU A 181 -12.85 9.19 13.50
C GLU A 181 -13.58 8.78 12.21
N LEU A 182 -12.87 8.22 11.23
CA LEU A 182 -13.49 7.75 10.00
C LEU A 182 -14.45 6.59 10.23
N CYS A 183 -14.14 5.68 11.16
CA CYS A 183 -15.05 4.60 11.56
C CYS A 183 -16.31 5.15 12.24
N GLU A 184 -16.18 6.16 13.09
CA GLU A 184 -17.33 6.84 13.73
C GLU A 184 -18.21 7.54 12.70
N PHE A 185 -17.62 8.28 11.76
CA PHE A 185 -18.34 8.91 10.65
C PHE A 185 -19.05 7.88 9.79
N TYR A 186 -18.36 6.81 9.42
CA TYR A 186 -18.90 5.73 8.63
C TYR A 186 -20.07 5.02 9.33
N ALA A 187 -19.90 4.64 10.59
CA ALA A 187 -20.95 4.00 11.40
C ALA A 187 -22.19 4.89 11.49
N ARG A 188 -22.01 6.21 11.69
CA ARG A 188 -23.10 7.19 11.71
C ARG A 188 -23.87 7.25 10.39
N VAL A 189 -23.17 7.30 9.26
CA VAL A 189 -23.79 7.28 7.92
C VAL A 189 -24.59 6.01 7.70
N MET A 190 -24.04 4.86 8.12
CA MET A 190 -24.67 3.54 7.96
C MET A 190 -25.71 3.22 9.04
N ARG A 191 -25.89 4.09 10.04
CA ARG A 191 -26.76 3.87 11.21
C ARG A 191 -26.42 2.59 11.98
N LEU A 192 -25.12 2.40 12.22
CA LEU A 192 -24.54 1.28 12.95
C LEU A 192 -23.80 1.81 14.18
N GLU A 193 -23.56 0.93 15.14
CA GLU A 193 -22.53 1.12 16.16
C GLU A 193 -21.15 0.76 15.58
N VAL A 194 -20.09 1.38 16.09
CA VAL A 194 -18.71 1.17 15.59
C VAL A 194 -18.28 -0.30 15.74
N GLU A 195 -18.74 -0.98 16.79
CA GLU A 195 -18.45 -2.39 17.06
C GLU A 195 -19.10 -3.35 16.06
N GLN A 196 -20.08 -2.88 15.28
CA GLN A 196 -20.71 -3.65 14.21
C GLN A 196 -19.91 -3.57 12.89
N LEU A 197 -18.91 -2.70 12.82
CA LEU A 197 -18.04 -2.60 11.65
C LEU A 197 -17.12 -3.81 11.58
N ARG A 198 -16.93 -4.31 10.36
CA ARG A 198 -15.99 -5.37 10.03
C ARG A 198 -14.91 -4.85 9.12
N PHE A 199 -13.72 -5.41 9.28
CA PHE A 199 -12.56 -5.13 8.47
C PHE A 199 -12.19 -6.37 7.68
N LYS A 200 -12.38 -6.32 6.37
CA LYS A 200 -12.16 -7.45 5.47
C LYS A 200 -10.93 -7.21 4.61
N VAL A 201 -10.16 -8.25 4.34
CA VAL A 201 -9.12 -8.23 3.30
C VAL A 201 -9.83 -8.17 1.96
N LEU A 202 -9.92 -6.98 1.35
CA LEU A 202 -10.60 -6.82 0.06
C LEU A 202 -9.79 -7.46 -1.08
N GLY A 203 -8.47 -7.35 -1.00
CA GLY A 203 -7.57 -8.02 -1.92
C GLY A 203 -6.31 -7.21 -2.22
N THR A 204 -5.58 -7.69 -3.23
CA THR A 204 -4.39 -7.02 -3.76
C THR A 204 -4.68 -6.51 -5.16
N TYR A 205 -4.39 -5.24 -5.38
CA TYR A 205 -4.54 -4.59 -6.67
C TYR A 205 -3.15 -4.30 -7.23
N LEU A 206 -2.89 -4.84 -8.41
CA LEU A 206 -1.63 -4.69 -9.11
C LEU A 206 -1.80 -3.63 -10.21
N TYR A 207 -1.00 -2.58 -10.12
CA TYR A 207 -0.93 -1.52 -11.12
C TYR A 207 0.45 -1.52 -11.76
N LYS A 208 0.67 -0.75 -12.83
CA LYS A 208 1.97 -0.73 -13.55
C LYS A 208 3.16 -0.49 -12.61
N GLN A 209 3.01 0.40 -11.63
CA GLN A 209 4.11 0.84 -10.74
C GLN A 209 3.83 0.63 -9.25
N GLU A 210 2.64 0.16 -8.87
CA GLU A 210 2.23 0.06 -7.47
C GLU A 210 1.48 -1.25 -7.18
N ILE A 211 1.58 -1.68 -5.92
CA ILE A 211 0.81 -2.79 -5.34
C ILE A 211 0.01 -2.21 -4.19
N MET A 212 -1.31 -2.29 -4.28
CA MET A 212 -2.20 -1.80 -3.22
C MET A 212 -2.83 -2.99 -2.49
N HIS A 213 -2.58 -3.07 -1.19
CA HIS A 213 -3.27 -4.00 -0.28
C HIS A 213 -4.47 -3.30 0.31
N ALA A 214 -5.67 -3.70 -0.12
CA ALA A 214 -6.90 -3.05 0.28
C ALA A 214 -7.52 -3.76 1.49
N VAL A 215 -7.93 -2.96 2.47
CA VAL A 215 -8.79 -3.34 3.59
C VAL A 215 -10.15 -2.71 3.35
N CYS A 216 -11.20 -3.51 3.29
CA CYS A 216 -12.58 -3.02 3.23
C CYS A 216 -13.09 -2.77 4.65
N VAL A 217 -13.63 -1.57 4.88
CA VAL A 217 -14.40 -1.22 6.07
C VAL A 217 -15.87 -1.28 5.69
N CYS A 218 -16.62 -2.18 6.33
CA CYS A 218 -18.01 -2.43 5.96
C CYS A 218 -18.86 -2.85 7.16
N GLY A 219 -20.18 -2.78 7.01
CA GLY A 219 -21.15 -3.19 8.03
C GLY A 219 -22.58 -3.14 7.48
N GLY A 220 -23.51 -3.79 8.17
CA GLY A 220 -24.90 -3.92 7.72
C GLY A 220 -25.16 -5.14 6.82
N GLU A 221 -26.43 -5.36 6.47
CA GLU A 221 -26.89 -6.55 5.74
C GLU A 221 -26.32 -6.60 4.30
N ASP A 222 -26.33 -5.48 3.58
CA ASP A 222 -25.79 -5.40 2.21
C ASP A 222 -24.30 -5.79 2.14
N ALA A 223 -23.53 -5.33 3.14
CA ALA A 223 -22.13 -5.66 3.26
C ALA A 223 -21.92 -7.13 3.63
N GLU A 224 -22.79 -7.71 4.44
CA GLU A 224 -22.72 -9.13 4.80
C GLU A 224 -23.01 -10.01 3.58
N GLU A 225 -23.99 -9.67 2.75
CA GLU A 225 -24.23 -10.39 1.49
C GLU A 225 -23.02 -10.31 0.55
N MET A 226 -22.43 -9.12 0.42
CA MET A 226 -21.39 -8.86 -0.57
C MET A 226 -19.99 -9.34 -0.15
N PHE A 227 -19.63 -9.17 1.13
CA PHE A 227 -18.25 -9.32 1.59
C PHE A 227 -18.04 -10.53 2.52
N ASN A 228 -19.05 -11.34 2.80
CA ASN A 228 -18.90 -12.49 3.71
C ASN A 228 -17.89 -13.55 3.20
N ILE A 229 -17.65 -13.63 1.89
CA ILE A 229 -16.62 -14.52 1.32
C ILE A 229 -15.20 -14.00 1.49
N TYR A 230 -15.02 -12.73 1.86
CA TYR A 230 -13.72 -12.12 2.07
C TYR A 230 -13.26 -12.34 3.52
N PRO A 231 -11.99 -12.71 3.74
CA PRO A 231 -11.51 -13.00 5.08
C PRO A 231 -11.43 -11.73 5.92
N ASP A 232 -11.60 -11.87 7.23
CA ASP A 232 -11.33 -10.78 8.17
C ASP A 232 -9.84 -10.44 8.18
N VAL A 233 -9.52 -9.17 8.48
CA VAL A 233 -8.13 -8.77 8.71
C VAL A 233 -7.57 -9.55 9.90
N SER A 234 -6.39 -10.14 9.70
CA SER A 234 -5.73 -10.96 10.70
C SER A 234 -5.42 -10.21 12.00
N THR A 235 -5.60 -10.94 13.09
CA THR A 235 -5.20 -10.59 14.46
C THR A 235 -3.85 -11.25 14.77
N PRO A 236 -3.20 -10.90 15.91
CA PRO A 236 -1.90 -11.49 16.27
C PRO A 236 -1.92 -13.02 16.38
N GLU A 237 -3.10 -13.61 16.62
CA GLU A 237 -3.31 -15.06 16.75
C GLU A 237 -3.21 -15.81 15.41
N ASP A 238 -3.39 -15.11 14.29
CA ASP A 238 -3.42 -15.70 12.93
C ASP A 238 -2.01 -15.90 12.32
N GLY A 239 -0.96 -15.52 13.05
CA GLY A 239 0.45 -15.65 12.65
C GLY A 239 1.01 -14.47 11.84
N ASP A 240 2.26 -14.61 11.38
CA ASP A 240 3.06 -13.49 10.83
C ASP A 240 2.91 -13.29 9.31
N GLY A 241 1.96 -13.98 8.68
CA GLY A 241 1.83 -14.04 7.22
C GLY A 241 1.16 -12.82 6.60
N ALA A 242 0.30 -12.12 7.33
CA ALA A 242 -0.55 -11.04 6.82
C ALA A 242 0.22 -9.73 6.55
N VAL A 243 -0.22 -8.97 5.54
CA VAL A 243 0.38 -7.68 5.16
C VAL A 243 -0.17 -6.54 6.02
N VAL A 244 -1.47 -6.57 6.33
CA VAL A 244 -2.11 -5.64 7.26
C VAL A 244 -2.70 -6.44 8.41
N THR A 245 -2.47 -6.00 9.64
CA THR A 245 -2.94 -6.67 10.87
C THR A 245 -3.38 -5.67 11.93
N ARG A 246 -4.10 -6.17 12.93
CA ARG A 246 -4.19 -5.50 14.24
C ARG A 246 -3.20 -6.12 15.21
N ASN A 247 -2.50 -5.31 15.99
CA ASN A 247 -1.62 -5.81 17.05
C ASN A 247 -2.40 -6.14 18.33
N ALA A 248 -1.68 -6.59 19.38
CA ALA A 248 -2.31 -7.02 20.64
C ALA A 248 -3.09 -5.90 21.35
N ASP A 249 -2.71 -4.65 21.13
CA ASP A 249 -3.39 -3.47 21.66
C ASP A 249 -4.55 -3.01 20.75
N GLY A 250 -4.82 -3.73 19.66
CA GLY A 250 -5.85 -3.39 18.68
C GLY A 250 -5.43 -2.36 17.65
N ASN A 251 -4.19 -1.86 17.69
CA ASN A 251 -3.67 -0.85 16.77
C ASN A 251 -3.36 -1.45 15.40
N TRP A 252 -3.53 -0.65 14.36
CA TRP A 252 -3.27 -1.06 12.98
C TRP A 252 -1.79 -1.08 12.66
N GLU A 253 -1.37 -2.14 11.96
CA GLU A 253 0.00 -2.32 11.54
C GLU A 253 0.06 -2.77 10.08
N TRP A 254 0.97 -2.14 9.33
CA TRP A 254 1.37 -2.58 8.01
C TRP A 254 2.75 -3.24 8.08
N LYS A 255 2.81 -4.52 7.72
CA LYS A 255 4.03 -5.32 7.68
C LYS A 255 4.66 -5.26 6.29
N ALA A 256 5.30 -4.14 6.02
CA ALA A 256 5.86 -3.86 4.70
C ALA A 256 7.05 -4.79 4.36
N GLN A 257 7.13 -5.16 3.08
CA GLN A 257 8.16 -5.93 2.41
C GLN A 257 8.88 -5.13 1.31
N ALA A 258 8.18 -4.23 0.60
CA ALA A 258 8.78 -3.35 -0.42
C ALA A 258 8.14 -1.97 -0.48
N THR A 259 8.72 -1.03 0.26
CA THR A 259 8.32 0.38 0.18
C THR A 259 9.19 1.18 -0.78
N ALA A 260 10.46 0.85 -1.02
CA ALA A 260 11.36 1.68 -1.82
C ALA A 260 10.92 1.85 -3.30
N THR A 261 10.86 3.10 -3.77
CA THR A 261 10.58 3.44 -5.19
C THR A 261 11.75 3.07 -6.11
N GLU A 262 12.98 3.35 -5.67
CA GLU A 262 14.21 3.07 -6.43
C GLU A 262 15.05 1.98 -5.74
N MET A 263 15.78 1.17 -6.51
CA MET A 263 16.63 0.09 -6.00
C MET A 263 18.07 0.31 -6.44
N LEU A 264 19.02 0.15 -5.53
CA LEU A 264 20.44 0.05 -5.88
C LEU A 264 20.73 -1.39 -6.35
N GLN A 265 21.56 -1.51 -7.39
CA GLN A 265 21.80 -2.77 -8.11
C GLN A 265 23.00 -3.55 -7.53
N PHE A 266 22.97 -4.89 -7.60
CA PHE A 266 24.15 -5.75 -7.42
C PHE A 266 24.54 -6.44 -8.74
N ASN A 267 25.85 -6.61 -8.97
CA ASN A 267 26.37 -7.33 -10.13
C ASN A 267 26.04 -8.83 -10.08
N GLY A 268 25.24 -9.32 -11.04
CA GLY A 268 25.12 -10.76 -11.34
C GLY A 268 23.85 -11.47 -10.86
N VAL A 269 22.83 -10.75 -10.38
CA VAL A 269 21.50 -11.32 -10.10
C VAL A 269 20.52 -10.87 -11.20
N ASN A 270 19.65 -11.79 -11.64
CA ASN A 270 18.67 -11.56 -12.70
C ASN A 270 17.87 -10.27 -12.45
N VAL A 271 17.80 -9.43 -13.48
CA VAL A 271 17.07 -8.17 -13.48
C VAL A 271 15.57 -8.50 -13.52
N LEU A 272 14.80 -7.93 -12.59
CA LEU A 272 13.33 -8.03 -12.58
C LEU A 272 12.79 -7.06 -13.64
N LYS A 273 11.87 -7.51 -14.50
CA LYS A 273 11.31 -6.70 -15.60
C LYS A 273 10.42 -5.54 -15.10
N TYR A 274 9.76 -5.71 -13.94
CA TYR A 274 8.88 -4.71 -13.35
C TYR A 274 9.14 -4.62 -11.85
N ARG A 275 9.40 -3.41 -11.33
CA ARG A 275 9.40 -3.14 -9.88
C ARG A 275 8.22 -2.24 -9.52
N ARG A 276 7.54 -2.60 -8.44
CA ARG A 276 6.39 -1.88 -7.91
C ARG A 276 6.60 -1.65 -6.42
N TRP A 277 6.29 -0.45 -5.95
CA TRP A 277 6.23 -0.16 -4.51
C TRP A 277 4.88 -0.61 -3.98
N GLU A 278 4.83 -1.07 -2.73
CA GLU A 278 3.58 -1.50 -2.13
C GLU A 278 3.06 -0.43 -1.14
N HIS A 279 1.74 -0.38 -0.98
CA HIS A 279 1.08 0.42 0.04
C HIS A 279 -0.23 -0.23 0.46
N VAL A 280 -0.84 0.35 1.50
CA VAL A 280 -2.12 -0.07 2.04
C VAL A 280 -3.18 0.97 1.70
N ALA A 281 -4.42 0.54 1.48
CA ALA A 281 -5.56 1.43 1.39
C ALA A 281 -6.74 0.90 2.20
N PHE A 282 -7.45 1.80 2.86
CA PHE A 282 -8.73 1.53 3.52
C PHE A 282 -9.85 2.00 2.59
N ALA A 283 -10.76 1.08 2.29
CA ALA A 283 -11.88 1.28 1.38
C ALA A 283 -13.19 1.20 2.19
N PHE A 284 -13.82 2.34 2.45
CA PHE A 284 -15.10 2.39 3.15
C PHE A 284 -16.22 2.12 2.15
N TYR A 285 -16.94 1.01 2.32
CA TYR A 285 -17.99 0.57 1.41
C TYR A 285 -19.22 1.47 1.47
N LEU A 286 -19.67 1.98 0.33
CA LEU A 286 -20.81 2.89 0.25
C LEU A 286 -21.93 2.20 -0.56
N PRO A 287 -22.97 1.64 0.10
CA PRO A 287 -24.07 0.99 -0.61
C PRO A 287 -24.84 2.02 -1.46
N PRO A 288 -25.65 1.57 -2.44
CA PRO A 288 -26.40 2.46 -3.33
C PRO A 288 -27.24 3.51 -2.59
N GLU A 289 -27.85 3.15 -1.45
CA GLU A 289 -28.60 4.07 -0.57
C GLU A 289 -27.73 5.16 0.07
N HIS A 290 -26.45 4.88 0.31
CA HIS A 290 -25.51 5.73 1.04
C HIS A 290 -24.23 5.95 0.23
N HIS A 291 -24.34 6.69 -0.87
CA HIS A 291 -23.24 6.92 -1.82
C HIS A 291 -22.22 7.99 -1.38
N LEU A 292 -22.39 8.57 -0.19
CA LEU A 292 -21.61 9.70 0.31
C LEU A 292 -21.19 9.42 1.76
N LEU A 293 -19.89 9.45 2.02
CA LEU A 293 -19.33 9.41 3.38
C LEU A 293 -19.26 10.84 3.92
N HIS A 294 -20.24 11.20 4.75
CA HIS A 294 -20.21 12.46 5.49
C HIS A 294 -19.13 12.41 6.58
N VAL A 295 -18.39 13.50 6.73
CA VAL A 295 -17.39 13.66 7.78
C VAL A 295 -17.59 15.02 8.46
N ASP A 296 -17.25 15.11 9.74
CA ASP A 296 -17.33 16.38 10.44
C ASP A 296 -16.09 17.26 10.14
N ASP A 297 -16.22 18.56 10.37
CA ASP A 297 -15.13 19.54 10.27
C ASP A 297 -14.41 19.59 8.90
N ILE A 298 -15.09 19.20 7.82
CA ILE A 298 -14.53 19.16 6.46
C ILE A 298 -14.00 20.52 5.99
N GLU A 299 -14.62 21.61 6.44
CA GLU A 299 -14.21 22.99 6.14
C GLU A 299 -12.93 23.44 6.85
N ARG A 300 -12.46 22.67 7.85
CA ARG A 300 -11.22 22.97 8.59
C ARG A 300 -9.95 22.45 7.91
N HIS A 301 -10.11 21.65 6.85
CA HIS A 301 -9.02 21.14 6.01
C HIS A 301 -8.74 22.08 4.83
#